data_AF-A0A958YR82-F1
#
_entry.id   AF-A0A958YR82-F1
#
_cell.length_a   1.000
_cell.length_b   1.000
_cell.length_c   1.000
_cell.angle_alpha   90.00
_cell.angle_beta   90.00
_cell.angle_gamma   90.00
#
_symmetry.space_group_name_H-M   'P 1'
#
loop_
_entity.id
_entity.type
_entity.pdbx_description
1 polymer ?
#
loop_
_entity_poly.entity_id
_entity_poly.type
_entity_poly.pdbx_seq_one_letter_code
_entity_poly.pdbx_strand_id
1 'polypeptide(L)' 'MKKLAPILAALCLIASIVMYMVGKNSSHLSELKDFFWVPLPLAVICLLIAFSKKK' A
#
# COMPACT_ATOMS: atom_id res chain seq x y z
N MET A 1 -12.81 13.45 -0.37
CA MET A 1 -12.35 12.09 0.00
C MET A 1 -12.39 11.08 -1.15
N LYS A 2 -13.50 10.92 -1.90
CA LYS A 2 -13.59 9.92 -2.99
C LYS A 2 -12.55 10.06 -4.12
N LYS A 3 -12.11 11.28 -4.44
CA LYS A 3 -11.04 11.52 -5.44
C LYS A 3 -9.63 11.20 -4.92
N LEU A 4 -9.43 11.26 -3.60
CA LEU A 4 -8.13 11.00 -2.96
C LEU A 4 -7.96 9.51 -2.62
N ALA A 5 -9.05 8.81 -2.34
CA ALA A 5 -9.06 7.37 -2.04
C ALA A 5 -8.34 6.50 -3.09
N PRO A 6 -8.56 6.65 -4.43
CA PRO A 6 -7.83 5.86 -5.42
C PRO A 6 -6.33 6.23 -5.48
N ILE A 7 -5.97 7.49 -5.25
CA ILE A 7 -4.58 7.95 -5.21
C ILE A 7 -3.86 7.35 -4.00
N LEU A 8 -4.49 7.39 -2.82
CA LEU A 8 -3.98 6.77 -1.60
C LEU A 8 -3.84 5.25 -1.73
N ALA A 9 -4.81 4.59 -2.36
CA ALA A 9 -4.73 3.17 -2.65
C ALA A 9 -3.51 2.84 -3.54
N ALA A 10 -3.31 3.59 -4.63
CA ALA A 10 -2.18 3.40 -5.52
C ALA A 10 -0.84 3.63 -4.79
N LEU A 11 -0.73 4.69 -3.98
CA LEU A 11 0.46 4.96 -3.17
C LEU A 11 0.76 3.84 -2.17
N CYS A 12 -0.26 3.28 -1.51
CA CYS A 12 -0.08 2.17 -0.58
C CYS A 12 0.40 0.89 -1.29
N LEU A 13 -0.12 0.59 -2.49
CA LEU A 13 0.36 -0.54 -3.30
C LEU A 13 1.80 -0.33 -3.77
N ILE A 14 2.14 0.86 -4.27
CA ILE A 14 3.50 1.20 -4.68
C ILE A 14 4.46 1.09 -3.49
N ALA A 15 4.08 1.61 -2.32
CA ALA A 15 4.89 1.52 -1.11
C ALA A 15 5.17 0.06 -0.73
N SER A 16 4.15 -0.81 -0.75
CA SER A 16 4.31 -2.25 -0.47
C SER A 16 5.31 -2.91 -1.42
N ILE A 17 5.21 -2.61 -2.73
CA ILE A 17 6.13 -3.14 -3.75
C ILE A 17 7.56 -2.64 -3.50
N VAL A 18 7.73 -1.35 -3.26
CA VAL A 18 9.06 -0.74 -3.01
C VAL A 18 9.67 -1.31 -1.73
N MET A 19 8.90 -1.47 -0.65
CA MET A 19 9.37 -2.07 0.60
C MET A 19 9.88 -3.50 0.38
N TYR A 20 9.14 -4.31 -0.39
CA TYR A 20 9.58 -5.66 -0.73
C TYR A 20 10.86 -5.67 -1.57
N MET A 21 10.94 -4.84 -2.63
CA MET A 21 12.09 -4.79 -3.52
C MET A 21 13.35 -4.27 -2.82
N VAL A 22 13.23 -3.19 -2.05
CA VAL A 22 14.35 -2.59 -1.31
C VAL A 22 14.82 -3.53 -0.21
N GLY A 23 13.90 -4.10 0.57
CA GLY A 23 14.25 -5.01 1.66
C GLY A 23 14.81 -6.35 1.18
N LYS A 24 14.46 -6.80 -0.03
CA LYS A 24 15.07 -7.98 -0.65
C LYS A 24 16.52 -7.74 -1.07
N ASN A 25 16.85 -6.54 -1.53
CA ASN A 25 18.15 -6.22 -2.12
C ASN A 25 19.16 -5.60 -1.13
N SER A 26 18.72 -5.28 0.09
CA SER A 26 19.54 -4.59 1.09
C SER A 26 19.59 -5.36 2.41
N SER A 27 20.78 -5.80 2.83
CA SER A 27 20.97 -6.55 4.08
C SER A 27 20.65 -5.75 5.35
N HIS A 28 20.78 -4.41 5.29
CA HIS A 28 20.47 -3.51 6.41
C HIS A 28 19.00 -3.12 6.49
N LEU A 29 18.20 -3.44 5.47
CA LEU A 29 16.81 -3.03 5.33
C LEU A 29 15.87 -4.23 5.13
N SER A 30 16.30 -5.43 5.55
CA SER A 30 15.50 -6.65 5.43
C SER A 30 14.14 -6.53 6.11
N GLU A 31 14.05 -5.72 7.17
CA GLU A 31 12.81 -5.41 7.87
C GLU A 31 11.74 -4.81 6.95
N LEU A 32 12.11 -4.02 5.93
CA LEU A 32 11.15 -3.51 4.96
C LEU A 32 10.45 -4.64 4.21
N LYS A 33 11.17 -5.72 3.91
CA LYS A 33 10.58 -6.92 3.29
C LYS A 33 9.65 -7.63 4.27
N ASP A 34 9.95 -7.64 5.56
CA ASP A 34 9.10 -8.31 6.56
C ASP A 34 7.80 -7.54 6.83
N PHE A 35 7.84 -6.20 6.70
CA PHE A 35 6.68 -5.31 6.86
C PHE A 35 6.01 -4.89 5.54
N PHE A 36 6.42 -5.44 4.40
CA PHE A 36 5.87 -5.06 3.08
C PHE A 36 4.35 -5.24 2.97
N TRP A 37 3.76 -6.11 3.79
CA TRP A 37 2.34 -6.39 3.81
C TRP A 37 1.53 -5.33 4.56
N VAL A 38 2.14 -4.51 5.42
CA VAL A 38 1.46 -3.49 6.25
C VAL A 38 0.67 -2.46 5.41
N PRO A 39 1.17 -1.96 4.27
CA PRO A 39 0.42 -1.04 3.42
C PRO A 39 -0.75 -1.71 2.65
N LEU A 40 -0.77 -3.04 2.52
CA LEU A 40 -1.77 -3.75 1.70
C LEU A 40 -3.20 -3.65 2.28
N PRO A 41 -3.45 -3.91 3.59
CA PRO A 41 -4.76 -3.67 4.18
C PRO A 41 -5.26 -2.24 3.99
N LEU A 42 -4.37 -1.26 4.10
CA LEU A 42 -4.73 0.15 3.91
C LEU A 42 -5.11 0.44 2.44
N ALA A 43 -4.38 -0.13 1.48
CA ALA A 43 -4.73 -0.05 0.07
C ALA A 43 -6.13 -0.62 -0.21
N VAL A 44 -6.45 -1.78 0.38
CA VAL A 44 -7.77 -2.42 0.24
C VAL A 44 -8.86 -1.54 0.81
N ILE A 45 -8.69 -1.00 2.02
CA ILE A 45 -9.68 -0.10 2.64
C ILE A 45 -9.88 1.16 1.77
N CYS A 46 -8.81 1.77 1.27
CA CYS A 46 -8.90 2.92 0.37
C CYS A 46 -9.61 2.58 -0.94
N LEU A 47 -9.37 1.40 -1.53
CA LEU A 47 -10.11 0.94 -2.72
C LEU A 47 -11.59 0.73 -2.41
N LEU A 48 -11.93 0.08 -1.30
CA LEU A 48 -13.31 -0.11 -0.88
C LEU A 48 -14.03 1.24 -0.70
N ILE A 49 -13.39 2.23 -0.09
CA ILE A 49 -13.94 3.59 0.05
C ILE A 49 -14.08 4.28 -1.32
N ALA A 50 -13.13 4.08 -2.24
CA ALA A 50 -13.17 4.65 -3.59
C ALA A 50 -14.33 4.08 -4.41
N PHE A 51 -14.57 2.77 -4.32
CA PHE A 51 -15.63 2.06 -5.04
C PHE A 51 -16.98 2.01 -4.30
N SER A 52 -17.02 2.42 -3.03
CA SER A 52 -18.27 2.49 -2.27
C SER A 52 -19.17 3.58 -2.85
N LYS A 53 -20.20 3.15 -3.59
CA LYS A 53 -21.30 4.03 -3.99
C LYS A 53 -21.99 4.51 -2.71
N LYS A 54 -22.12 5.83 -2.56
CA LYS A 54 -23.11 6.36 -1.61
C LYS A 54 -24.46 5.88 -2.14
N LYS A 55 -25.11 4.95 -1.43
CA LYS A 55 -26.56 4.78 -1.55
C LYS A 55 -27.22 6.10 -1.14
#